data_AF-A0A952Z1N5-F1
#
_entry.id   AF-A0A952Z1N5-F1
#
_cell.length_a   1.000
_cell.length_b   1.000
_cell.length_c   1.000
_cell.angle_alpha   90.00
_cell.angle_beta   90.00
_cell.angle_gamma   90.00
#
_symmetry.space_group_name_H-M   'P 1'
#
loop_
_entity.id
_entity.type
_entity.pdbx_description
1 polymer ?
#
loop_
_entity_poly.entity_id
_entity_poly.type
_entity_poly.pdbx_seq_one_letter_code
_entity_poly.pdbx_strand_id
1 'polypeptide(L)'
;MAKAASPIRLQDELMQAAALTAGRFHRSTAEQIEYWAEMGRNVDHMLNPDDFLAISAGLAKIIVEPIVSEPVEATELFHSLEDDRASGVLPETVTNSMLKYQVSLAHPGYLEKIHPDGRIQTGKFQGGEFIVIDD
;
A
#
# COMPACT_ATOMS: atom_id res chain seq x y z
N MET A 1 4.36 22.48 6.28
CA MET A 1 5.44 22.66 5.29
C MET A 1 6.00 24.07 5.44
N ALA A 2 7.30 24.27 5.28
CA ALA A 2 7.89 25.62 5.33
C ALA A 2 7.47 26.39 4.07
N LYS A 3 6.86 27.58 4.25
CA LYS A 3 6.48 28.45 3.12
C LYS A 3 7.74 29.09 2.53
N ALA A 4 7.83 29.13 1.20
CA ALA A 4 8.91 29.86 0.55
C ALA A 4 8.84 31.34 0.92
N ALA A 5 9.93 31.91 1.41
CA ALA A 5 9.97 33.31 1.87
C ALA A 5 10.29 34.33 0.76
N SER A 6 10.47 33.86 -0.49
CA SER A 6 10.82 34.74 -1.61
C SER A 6 9.56 35.31 -2.28
N PRO A 7 9.45 36.64 -2.43
CA PRO A 7 8.31 37.25 -3.08
C PRO A 7 8.31 36.98 -4.58
N ILE A 8 7.16 36.55 -5.12
CA ILE A 8 6.93 36.33 -6.56
C ILE A 8 5.92 37.38 -7.04
N ARG A 9 6.19 37.99 -8.20
CA ARG A 9 5.23 38.90 -8.85
C ARG A 9 4.19 38.09 -9.62
N LEU A 10 2.92 38.35 -9.34
CA LEU A 10 1.79 37.72 -10.01
C LEU A 10 0.94 38.79 -10.69
N GLN A 11 0.10 38.37 -11.64
CA GLN A 11 -0.86 39.26 -12.28
C GLN A 11 -1.87 39.78 -11.26
N ASP A 12 -2.24 41.06 -11.37
CA ASP A 12 -3.21 41.68 -10.47
C ASP A 12 -4.58 40.98 -10.52
N GLU A 13 -4.99 40.56 -11.72
CA GLU A 13 -6.24 39.82 -11.93
C GLU A 13 -6.25 38.49 -11.17
N LEU A 14 -5.14 37.74 -11.21
CA LEU A 14 -4.98 36.49 -10.44
C LEU A 14 -5.07 36.76 -8.93
N MET A 15 -4.43 37.83 -8.45
CA MET A 15 -4.47 38.21 -7.04
C MET A 15 -5.87 38.60 -6.57
N GLN A 16 -6.61 39.35 -7.40
CA GLN A 16 -7.99 39.74 -7.11
C GLN A 16 -8.92 38.53 -7.12
N ALA A 17 -8.83 37.66 -8.14
CA ALA A 17 -9.62 36.44 -8.22
C ALA A 17 -9.36 35.51 -7.02
N ALA A 18 -8.09 35.38 -6.62
CA ALA A 18 -7.71 34.61 -5.46
C ALA A 18 -8.29 35.21 -4.17
N ALA A 19 -8.21 36.53 -3.95
CA ALA A 19 -8.74 37.18 -2.75
C ALA A 19 -10.27 36.99 -2.61
N LEU A 20 -11.00 37.15 -3.72
CA LEU A 20 -12.46 36.94 -3.76
C LEU A 20 -12.83 35.50 -3.42
N THR A 21 -12.13 34.53 -4.01
CA THR A 21 -12.37 33.11 -3.78
C THR A 21 -11.93 32.68 -2.38
N ALA A 22 -10.83 33.24 -1.87
CA ALA A 22 -10.27 32.92 -0.57
C ALA A 22 -11.24 33.29 0.57
N GLY A 23 -11.90 34.45 0.48
CA GLY A 23 -12.96 34.86 1.40
C GLY A 23 -14.13 33.85 1.44
N ARG A 24 -14.45 33.29 0.27
CA ARG A 24 -15.21 32.05 0.02
C ARG A 24 -15.00 30.94 1.06
N PHE A 25 -13.76 30.51 1.10
CA PHE A 25 -13.36 29.23 1.65
C PHE A 25 -12.52 29.37 2.92
N HIS A 26 -12.57 30.55 3.57
CA HIS A 26 -11.81 30.87 4.77
C HIS A 26 -10.29 30.62 4.62
N ARG A 27 -9.73 30.96 3.45
CA ARG A 27 -8.30 30.87 3.15
C ARG A 27 -7.68 32.26 3.05
N SER A 28 -6.36 32.37 3.20
CA SER A 28 -5.64 33.55 2.73
C SER A 28 -5.52 33.55 1.20
N THR A 29 -5.27 34.72 0.60
CA THR A 29 -5.04 34.85 -0.84
C THR A 29 -3.91 33.94 -1.34
N ALA A 30 -2.81 33.86 -0.57
CA ALA A 30 -1.70 32.97 -0.89
C ALA A 30 -2.10 31.49 -0.85
N GLU A 31 -2.84 31.07 0.19
CA GLU A 31 -3.33 29.69 0.29
C GLU A 31 -4.32 29.33 -0.81
N GLN A 32 -5.12 30.29 -1.28
CA GLN A 32 -6.02 30.06 -2.40
C GLN A 32 -5.26 29.85 -3.72
N ILE A 33 -4.15 30.57 -3.93
CA ILE A 33 -3.26 30.38 -5.09
C ILE A 33 -2.55 29.03 -4.99
N GLU A 34 -2.03 28.67 -3.81
CA GLU A 34 -1.41 27.37 -3.56
C GLU A 34 -2.39 26.22 -3.85
N TYR A 35 -3.65 26.36 -3.42
CA TYR A 35 -4.72 25.39 -3.68
C TYR A 35 -5.02 25.22 -5.17
N TRP A 36 -5.11 26.31 -5.93
CA TRP A 36 -5.27 26.23 -7.39
C TRP A 36 -4.07 25.59 -8.07
N ALA A 37 -2.85 25.91 -7.64
CA ALA A 37 -1.63 25.29 -8.16
C ALA A 37 -1.56 23.80 -7.85
N GLU A 38 -2.00 23.37 -6.66
CA GLU A 38 -2.10 21.95 -6.30
C GLU A 38 -3.08 21.20 -7.19
N MET A 39 -4.30 21.74 -7.39
CA MET A 39 -5.26 21.14 -8.31
C MET A 39 -4.72 21.05 -9.74
N GLY A 40 -4.08 22.10 -10.24
CA GLY A 40 -3.44 22.09 -11.56
C GLY A 40 -2.40 20.98 -11.69
N ARG A 41 -1.47 20.86 -10.72
CA ARG A 41 -0.45 19.79 -10.71
C ARG A 41 -1.06 18.39 -10.68
N ASN A 42 -2.18 18.21 -9.97
CA ASN A 42 -2.83 16.91 -9.87
C ASN A 42 -3.40 16.42 -11.21
N VAL A 43 -3.79 17.33 -12.12
CA VAL A 43 -4.41 16.97 -13.41
C VAL A 43 -3.51 17.20 -14.62
N ASP A 44 -2.35 17.83 -14.45
CA ASP A 44 -1.41 18.19 -15.53
C ASP A 44 -0.92 16.99 -16.36
N HIS A 45 -0.89 15.80 -15.76
CA HIS A 45 -0.53 14.56 -16.46
C HIS A 45 -1.67 13.99 -17.32
N MET A 46 -2.91 14.48 -17.14
CA MET A 46 -4.11 14.00 -17.85
C MET A 46 -4.66 15.02 -18.84
N LEU A 47 -4.44 16.32 -18.59
CA LEU A 47 -4.99 17.42 -19.36
C LEU A 47 -3.86 18.25 -19.95
N ASN A 48 -3.89 18.47 -21.26
CA ASN A 48 -2.95 19.34 -21.97
C ASN A 48 -3.57 20.75 -22.19
N PRO A 49 -2.77 21.73 -22.68
CA PRO A 49 -3.27 23.09 -22.91
C PRO A 49 -4.48 23.21 -23.85
N ASP A 50 -4.58 22.36 -24.87
CA ASP A 50 -5.71 22.37 -25.80
C ASP A 50 -6.99 21.85 -25.12
N ASP A 51 -6.87 20.88 -24.21
CA ASP A 51 -7.98 20.41 -23.39
C ASP A 51 -8.53 21.53 -22.50
N PHE A 52 -7.65 22.27 -21.82
CA PHE A 52 -8.05 23.43 -21.01
C PHE A 52 -8.74 24.51 -21.85
N LEU A 53 -8.25 24.77 -23.07
CA LEU A 53 -8.88 25.72 -23.98
C LEU A 53 -10.28 25.26 -24.38
N ALA A 54 -10.45 23.99 -24.76
CA ALA A 54 -11.74 23.42 -25.11
C ALA A 54 -12.74 23.46 -23.93
N ILE A 55 -12.28 23.16 -22.72
CA ILE A 55 -13.10 23.25 -21.50
C ILE A 55 -13.51 24.71 -21.23
N SER A 56 -12.57 25.65 -21.29
CA SER A 56 -12.86 27.08 -21.03
C SER A 56 -13.80 27.69 -22.07
N ALA A 57 -13.75 27.21 -23.32
CA ALA A 57 -14.65 27.60 -24.40
C ALA A 57 -16.03 26.90 -24.34
N GLY A 58 -16.25 25.99 -23.38
CA GLY A 58 -17.48 25.22 -23.27
C GLY A 58 -17.66 24.14 -24.35
N LEU A 59 -16.58 23.78 -25.05
CA LEU A 59 -16.56 22.78 -26.12
C LEU A 59 -16.26 21.36 -25.58
N ALA A 60 -15.76 21.27 -24.34
CA ALA A 60 -15.48 20.02 -23.65
C ALA A 60 -15.92 20.10 -22.17
N LYS A 61 -16.01 18.93 -21.52
CA LYS A 61 -16.31 18.80 -20.09
C LYS A 61 -15.46 17.69 -19.47
N ILE A 62 -15.16 17.81 -18.18
CA ILE A 62 -14.49 16.76 -17.39
C ILE A 62 -15.57 15.84 -16.81
N ILE A 63 -15.37 14.53 -16.95
CA ILE A 63 -16.17 13.49 -16.28
C ILE A 63 -15.22 12.75 -15.33
N VAL A 64 -15.60 12.62 -14.06
CA VAL A 64 -14.83 11.89 -13.05
C VAL A 64 -15.55 10.58 -12.75
N GLU A 65 -14.86 9.47 -12.95
CA GLU A 65 -15.38 8.13 -12.67
C GLU A 65 -14.54 7.46 -11.57
N PRO A 66 -15.18 6.82 -10.57
CA PRO A 66 -14.45 6.12 -9.53
C PRO A 66 -13.77 4.88 -10.11
N ILE A 67 -12.48 4.71 -9.82
CA ILE A 67 -11.77 3.46 -10.08
C ILE A 67 -12.14 2.49 -8.96
N VAL A 68 -12.99 1.52 -9.27
CA VAL A 68 -13.31 0.43 -8.36
C VAL A 68 -12.35 -0.71 -8.67
N SER A 69 -11.49 -1.06 -7.72
CA SER A 69 -10.65 -2.26 -7.86
C SER A 69 -11.55 -3.49 -7.97
N GLU A 70 -11.18 -4.43 -8.83
CA GLU A 70 -11.86 -5.71 -8.87
C GLU A 70 -11.78 -6.38 -7.49
N PRO A 71 -12.90 -6.96 -6.99
CA PRO A 71 -12.88 -7.74 -5.77
C PRO A 71 -11.83 -8.83 -5.91
N VAL A 72 -11.00 -8.98 -4.89
CA VAL A 72 -10.11 -10.12 -4.82
C VAL A 72 -10.95 -11.37 -4.57
N GLU A 73 -10.96 -12.30 -5.52
CA GLU A 73 -11.63 -13.59 -5.37
C GLU A 73 -10.86 -14.46 -4.36
N ALA A 74 -11.28 -14.37 -3.10
CA ALA A 74 -10.61 -15.03 -1.98
C ALA A 74 -10.44 -16.55 -2.22
N THR A 75 -11.44 -17.19 -2.82
CA THR A 75 -11.40 -18.63 -3.12
C THR A 75 -10.25 -18.98 -4.06
N GLU A 76 -10.02 -18.18 -5.09
CA GLU A 76 -8.92 -18.41 -6.05
C GLU A 76 -7.56 -18.25 -5.36
N LEU A 77 -7.40 -17.20 -4.53
CA LEU A 77 -6.19 -17.01 -3.75
C LEU A 77 -5.91 -18.16 -2.77
N PHE A 78 -6.94 -18.67 -2.10
CA PHE A 78 -6.76 -19.79 -1.17
C PHE A 78 -6.52 -21.11 -1.91
N HIS A 79 -7.04 -21.29 -3.12
CA HIS A 79 -6.72 -22.44 -3.96
C HIS A 79 -5.24 -22.44 -4.37
N SER A 80 -4.68 -21.32 -4.81
CA SER A 80 -3.24 -21.27 -5.14
C SER A 80 -2.36 -21.58 -3.93
N LEU A 81 -2.75 -21.12 -2.74
CA LEU A 81 -2.06 -21.45 -1.48
C LEU A 81 -2.19 -22.93 -1.10
N GLU A 82 -3.31 -23.58 -1.46
CA GLU A 82 -3.50 -25.02 -1.27
C GLU A 82 -2.60 -25.81 -2.23
N ASP A 83 -2.55 -25.41 -3.49
CA ASP A 83 -1.71 -26.04 -4.51
C ASP A 83 -0.22 -25.95 -4.15
N ASP A 84 0.24 -24.80 -3.66
CA ASP A 84 1.62 -24.62 -3.17
C ASP A 84 1.92 -25.51 -1.96
N ARG A 85 0.92 -25.75 -1.10
CA ARG A 85 1.07 -26.64 0.06
C ARG A 85 1.13 -28.10 -0.36
N ALA A 86 0.25 -28.52 -1.26
CA ALA A 86 0.19 -29.89 -1.76
C ALA A 86 1.44 -30.26 -2.59
N SER A 87 1.99 -29.28 -3.33
CA SER A 87 3.23 -29.45 -4.10
C SER A 87 4.51 -29.38 -3.26
N GLY A 88 4.40 -28.96 -1.98
CA GLY A 88 5.55 -28.83 -1.08
C GLY A 88 6.37 -27.55 -1.30
N VAL A 89 5.94 -26.65 -2.19
CA VAL A 89 6.56 -25.34 -2.45
C VAL A 89 6.36 -24.40 -1.26
N LEU A 90 5.18 -24.41 -0.64
CA LEU A 90 4.84 -23.49 0.45
C LEU A 90 5.79 -23.64 1.67
N PRO A 91 6.11 -24.85 2.16
CA PRO A 91 7.09 -25.02 3.23
C PRO A 91 8.53 -24.56 2.92
N GLU A 92 8.89 -24.40 1.63
CA GLU A 92 10.19 -23.87 1.21
C GLU A 92 10.19 -22.35 1.12
N THR A 93 9.08 -21.74 0.69
CA THR A 93 8.97 -20.29 0.49
C THR A 93 8.54 -19.55 1.76
N VAL A 94 7.77 -20.17 2.65
CA VAL A 94 7.23 -19.52 3.85
C VAL A 94 8.28 -19.23 4.92
N THR A 95 9.39 -19.98 4.94
CA THR A 95 10.48 -19.77 5.90
C THR A 95 11.82 -20.25 5.35
N ASN A 96 12.84 -19.40 5.49
CA ASN A 96 14.24 -19.73 5.21
C ASN A 96 14.96 -20.35 6.44
N SER A 97 14.23 -20.64 7.52
CA SER A 97 14.84 -21.24 8.72
C SER A 97 15.32 -22.66 8.43
N MET A 98 16.59 -22.92 8.72
CA MET A 98 17.19 -24.25 8.61
C MET A 98 16.58 -25.27 9.58
N LEU A 99 16.05 -24.80 10.71
CA LEU A 99 15.40 -25.62 11.71
C LEU A 99 13.89 -25.39 11.68
N LYS A 100 13.15 -26.49 11.58
CA LYS A 100 11.68 -26.48 11.57
C LYS A 100 11.17 -27.25 12.79
N TYR A 101 10.06 -26.77 13.35
CA TYR A 101 9.37 -27.43 14.46
C TYR A 101 7.92 -27.66 14.08
N GLN A 102 7.41 -28.85 14.36
CA GLN A 102 5.99 -29.17 14.20
C GLN A 102 5.47 -29.91 15.42
N VAL A 103 4.15 -29.97 15.58
CA VAL A 103 3.53 -30.77 16.64
C VAL A 103 3.82 -32.24 16.40
N SER A 104 4.24 -32.97 17.44
CA SER A 104 4.32 -34.43 17.33
C SER A 104 2.94 -35.03 17.49
N LEU A 105 2.47 -35.74 16.47
CA LEU A 105 1.22 -36.50 16.54
C LEU A 105 1.36 -37.80 17.35
N ALA A 106 2.58 -38.36 17.37
CA ALA A 106 2.89 -39.58 18.12
C ALA A 106 3.03 -39.32 19.62
N HIS A 107 3.52 -38.14 20.00
CA HIS A 107 3.73 -37.75 21.40
C HIS A 107 2.99 -36.44 21.72
N PRO A 108 1.69 -36.51 22.08
CA PRO A 108 0.91 -35.33 22.41
C PRO A 108 1.57 -34.46 23.49
N GLY A 109 1.64 -33.15 23.24
CA GLY A 109 2.33 -32.20 24.13
C GLY A 109 3.82 -32.01 23.84
N TYR A 110 4.36 -32.70 22.84
CA TYR A 110 5.74 -32.56 22.36
C TYR A 110 5.81 -32.01 20.93
N LEU A 111 6.99 -31.55 20.55
CA LEU A 111 7.33 -31.04 19.23
C LEU A 111 8.37 -31.95 18.56
N GLU A 112 8.27 -32.07 17.25
CA GLU A 112 9.28 -32.65 16.39
C GLU A 112 10.20 -31.54 15.88
N LYS A 113 11.49 -31.63 16.21
CA LYS A 113 12.56 -30.82 15.66
C LYS A 113 13.07 -31.48 14.39
N ILE A 114 12.83 -30.83 13.25
CA ILE A 114 13.22 -31.30 11.92
C ILE A 114 14.48 -30.56 11.48
N HIS A 115 15.54 -31.33 11.26
CA HIS A 115 16.82 -30.83 10.77
C HIS A 115 16.83 -30.73 9.23
N PRO A 116 17.72 -29.92 8.64
CA PRO A 116 17.84 -29.81 7.18
C PRO A 116 18.10 -31.14 6.46
N ASP A 117 18.72 -32.09 7.14
CA ASP A 117 19.04 -33.43 6.63
C ASP A 117 17.89 -34.44 6.76
N GLY A 118 16.72 -33.98 7.23
CA GLY A 118 15.53 -34.81 7.41
C GLY A 118 15.51 -35.60 8.72
N ARG A 119 16.53 -35.48 9.59
CA ARG A 119 16.46 -36.09 10.92
C ARG A 119 15.41 -35.40 11.78
N ILE A 120 14.62 -36.21 12.48
CA ILE A 120 13.55 -35.75 13.37
C ILE A 120 13.91 -36.13 14.81
N GLN A 121 13.82 -35.19 15.74
CA GLN A 121 13.96 -35.43 17.18
C GLN A 121 12.73 -34.92 17.91
N THR A 122 12.07 -35.78 18.70
CA THR A 122 10.91 -35.38 19.49
C THR A 122 11.35 -34.81 20.83
N GLY A 123 10.71 -33.74 21.30
CA GLY A 123 11.10 -33.06 22.53
C GLY A 123 10.19 -31.90 22.90
N LYS A 124 10.57 -31.13 23.91
CA LYS A 124 9.83 -29.91 24.32
C LYS A 124 10.80 -28.82 24.76
N PHE A 125 10.37 -27.57 24.67
CA PHE A 125 11.15 -26.47 25.22
C PHE A 125 11.00 -26.38 26.74
N GLN A 126 12.12 -26.34 27.45
CA GLN A 126 12.18 -26.06 28.88
C GLN A 126 13.27 -25.01 29.12
N GLY A 127 12.92 -23.91 29.78
CA GLY A 127 13.87 -22.81 30.02
C GLY A 127 14.45 -22.17 28.75
N GLY A 128 13.78 -22.30 27.60
CA GLY A 128 14.27 -21.83 26.30
C GLY A 128 15.15 -22.82 25.54
N GLU A 129 15.49 -23.97 26.13
CA GLU A 129 16.25 -25.03 25.48
C GLU A 129 15.34 -26.18 25.02
N PHE A 130 15.62 -26.72 23.83
CA PHE A 130 14.89 -27.87 23.31
C PHE A 130 15.45 -29.15 23.92
N ILE A 131 14.66 -29.80 24.78
CA ILE A 131 15.03 -31.04 25.46
C ILE A 131 14.37 -32.20 24.72
N VAL A 132 15.20 -33.07 24.14
CA VAL A 132 14.78 -34.32 23.48
C VAL A 132 14.21 -35.26 24.55
N ILE A 133 13.12 -35.95 24.23
CA ILE A 133 12.70 -37.09 25.04
C ILE A 133 13.47 -38.32 24.57
N ASP A 134 14.16 -38.97 25.50
CA ASP A 134 14.68 -40.31 25.27
C ASP A 134 13.48 -41.27 25.37
N ASP A 135 13.31 -42.12 24.36
CA ASP A 135 12.34 -43.24 24.38
C ASP A 135 12.71 -44.29 25.44
#